data_AF-A0A8J7UMT5-F1
#
_entry.id   AF-A0A8J7UMT5-F1
#
_cell.length_a   1.000
_cell.length_b   1.000
_cell.length_c   1.000
_cell.angle_alpha   90.00
_cell.angle_beta   90.00
_cell.angle_gamma   90.00
#
_symmetry.space_group_name_H-M   'P 1'
#
loop_
_entity.id
_entity.type
_entity.pdbx_description
1 polymer ?
#
loop_
_entity_poly.entity_id
_entity_poly.type
_entity_poly.pdbx_seq_one_letter_code
_entity_poly.pdbx_strand_id
1 'polypeptide(L)'
;MAATHADGGSDPIRAARAELRVERRRVVDEREAFRAFRGRVSSIPDESANAGPSDPAASDGFAGVGGAMSGAVGGGMDGRGDATAASGSRLVAVRDAYQATVMSVPHYEAEYDDTYERSVAEEFGPEIAYALTRTNCFHEEYKHSLLSAAETAVQEREAFLDALESEIESVERARSRLEPIRTEIDAIDAELGDGNPGDDESEGELRTPTFGALDACRTRTAALREDCDRIAARRQRVLADHERRLALGDELDLPEYCYQKLEVTYPVLGAVGAVGDRLEALMRRIEKAMARAC
;
A
#
# COMPACT_ATOMS: atom_id res chain seq x y z
N MET A 1 37.14 25.91 11.43
CA MET A 1 35.72 26.29 11.31
C MET A 1 34.91 25.03 11.34
N ALA A 2 33.88 25.01 12.18
CA ALA A 2 33.14 23.86 12.65
C ALA A 2 32.74 22.88 11.54
N ALA A 3 33.14 21.62 11.71
CA ALA A 3 32.39 20.51 11.17
C ALA A 3 31.10 20.46 11.99
N THR A 4 30.06 21.10 11.47
CA THR A 4 28.67 20.82 11.82
C THR A 4 28.47 19.32 11.66
N HIS A 5 28.55 18.59 12.77
CA HIS A 5 27.94 17.28 12.87
C HIS A 5 26.49 17.47 12.45
N ALA A 6 26.14 16.84 11.34
CA ALA A 6 24.79 16.83 10.80
C ALA A 6 23.87 16.10 11.79
N ASP A 7 23.42 16.81 12.81
CA ASP A 7 22.10 16.61 13.37
C ASP A 7 21.11 17.09 12.30
N GLY A 8 20.70 16.18 11.40
CA GLY A 8 19.94 16.60 10.22
C GLY A 8 19.52 15.54 9.21
N GLY A 9 19.66 14.25 9.50
CA GLY A 9 19.00 13.19 8.73
C GLY A 9 17.80 12.69 9.52
N SER A 10 16.57 12.95 9.07
CA SER A 10 15.37 12.43 9.75
C SER A 10 15.56 10.93 9.98
N ASP A 11 15.32 10.44 11.20
CA ASP A 11 15.36 9.00 11.53
C ASP A 11 14.66 8.22 10.40
N PRO A 12 15.40 7.47 9.55
CA PRO A 12 14.85 6.93 8.30
C PRO A 12 13.70 5.96 8.59
N ILE A 13 13.73 5.33 9.76
CA ILE A 13 12.65 4.49 10.28
C ILE A 13 11.39 5.33 10.59
N ARG A 14 11.54 6.55 11.12
CA ARG A 14 10.41 7.45 11.36
C ARG A 14 9.77 7.90 10.05
N ALA A 15 10.59 8.27 9.06
CA ALA A 15 10.13 8.65 7.73
C ALA A 15 9.41 7.48 7.04
N ALA A 16 10.00 6.29 7.05
CA ALA A 16 9.39 5.05 6.55
C ALA A 16 8.00 4.80 7.15
N ARG A 17 7.84 4.97 8.46
CA ARG A 17 6.55 4.82 9.15
C ARG A 17 5.53 5.87 8.74
N ALA A 18 5.95 7.07 8.33
CA ALA A 18 5.04 8.10 7.85
C ALA A 18 4.51 7.71 6.46
N GLU A 19 5.40 7.32 5.55
CA GLU A 19 5.02 6.87 4.20
C GLU A 19 4.09 5.65 4.25
N LEU A 20 4.44 4.62 5.04
CA LEU A 20 3.58 3.43 5.18
C LEU A 20 2.20 3.73 5.74
N ARG A 21 2.05 4.74 6.61
CA ARG A 21 0.74 5.14 7.14
C ARG A 21 -0.11 5.82 6.07
N VAL A 22 0.50 6.68 5.27
CA VAL A 22 -0.17 7.33 4.14
C VAL A 22 -0.61 6.26 3.15
N GLU A 23 0.30 5.37 2.77
CA GLU A 23 0.03 4.33 1.78
C GLU A 23 -1.05 3.36 2.26
N ARG A 24 -0.97 2.87 3.50
CA ARG A 24 -2.02 2.02 4.08
C ARG A 24 -3.38 2.70 4.04
N ARG A 25 -3.46 4.00 4.35
CA ARG A 25 -4.73 4.73 4.30
C ARG A 25 -5.28 4.80 2.89
N ARG A 26 -4.43 5.11 1.90
CA ARG A 26 -4.81 5.18 0.48
C ARG A 26 -5.40 3.86 0.00
N VAL A 27 -4.70 2.76 0.24
CA VAL A 27 -5.13 1.43 -0.23
C VAL A 27 -6.42 0.98 0.47
N VAL A 28 -6.61 1.32 1.76
CA VAL A 28 -7.88 1.07 2.45
C VAL A 28 -9.02 1.86 1.80
N ASP A 29 -8.80 3.16 1.56
CA ASP A 29 -9.81 4.04 0.95
C ASP A 29 -10.19 3.53 -0.46
N GLU A 30 -9.20 3.12 -1.25
CA GLU A 30 -9.42 2.51 -2.57
C GLU A 30 -10.18 1.18 -2.47
N ARG A 31 -9.77 0.25 -1.60
CA ARG A 31 -10.46 -1.04 -1.43
C ARG A 31 -11.93 -0.83 -1.10
N GLU A 32 -12.25 0.10 -0.19
CA GLU A 32 -13.65 0.42 0.13
C GLU A 32 -14.37 1.06 -1.07
N ALA A 33 -13.69 1.89 -1.86
CA ALA A 33 -14.26 2.46 -3.09
C ALA A 33 -14.59 1.39 -4.15
N PHE A 34 -13.71 0.39 -4.34
CA PHE A 34 -13.96 -0.72 -5.25
C PHE A 34 -15.07 -1.65 -4.76
N ARG A 35 -15.15 -1.92 -3.44
CA ARG A 35 -16.29 -2.64 -2.84
C ARG A 35 -17.61 -1.90 -3.04
N ALA A 36 -17.60 -0.58 -2.82
CA ALA A 36 -18.77 0.26 -3.06
C ALA A 36 -19.16 0.29 -4.54
N PHE A 37 -18.18 0.38 -5.44
CA PHE A 37 -18.39 0.30 -6.89
C PHE A 37 -19.07 -1.01 -7.29
N ARG A 38 -18.49 -2.15 -6.87
CA ARG A 38 -19.03 -3.48 -7.12
C ARG A 38 -20.47 -3.60 -6.59
N GLY A 39 -20.73 -3.09 -5.39
CA GLY A 39 -22.06 -3.01 -4.80
C GLY A 39 -23.06 -2.24 -5.67
N ARG A 40 -22.67 -1.06 -6.17
CA ARG A 40 -23.51 -0.24 -7.07
C ARG A 40 -23.75 -0.94 -8.41
N VAL A 41 -22.73 -1.49 -9.05
CA VAL A 41 -22.85 -2.21 -10.33
C VAL A 41 -23.73 -3.45 -10.21
N SER A 42 -23.65 -4.17 -9.09
CA SER A 42 -24.49 -5.37 -8.87
C SER A 42 -25.99 -5.05 -8.88
N SER A 43 -26.35 -3.84 -8.43
CA SER A 43 -27.73 -3.35 -8.34
C SER A 43 -28.28 -2.78 -9.66
N ILE A 44 -27.43 -2.60 -10.68
CA ILE A 44 -27.87 -2.13 -12.00
C ILE A 44 -28.52 -3.31 -12.75
N PRO A 45 -29.77 -3.22 -13.21
CA PRO A 45 -30.41 -4.29 -13.96
C PRO A 45 -29.71 -4.54 -15.31
N ASP A 46 -29.65 -5.79 -15.76
CA ASP A 46 -29.12 -6.20 -17.06
C ASP A 46 -30.23 -6.24 -18.13
N GLU A 47 -29.85 -6.31 -19.42
CA GLU A 47 -30.80 -6.42 -20.55
C GLU A 47 -31.74 -7.63 -20.39
N SER A 48 -31.24 -8.73 -19.80
CA SER A 48 -31.94 -10.00 -19.65
C SER A 48 -33.15 -9.90 -18.70
N ALA A 49 -33.10 -9.04 -17.68
CA ALA A 49 -34.20 -8.85 -16.72
C ALA A 49 -35.48 -8.26 -17.34
N ASN A 50 -35.40 -7.63 -18.52
CA ASN A 50 -36.56 -7.09 -19.23
C ASN A 50 -37.22 -8.09 -20.20
N ALA A 51 -36.67 -9.30 -20.38
CA ALA A 51 -37.37 -10.40 -21.02
C ALA A 51 -38.30 -11.07 -19.99
N GLY A 52 -39.38 -10.38 -19.62
CA GLY A 52 -40.41 -10.95 -18.75
C GLY A 52 -40.97 -12.27 -19.31
N PRO A 53 -41.50 -13.16 -18.44
CA PRO A 53 -42.07 -14.42 -18.88
C PRO A 53 -43.19 -14.14 -19.87
N SER A 54 -42.99 -14.53 -21.13
CA SER A 54 -44.08 -14.59 -22.11
C SER A 54 -45.03 -15.68 -21.63
N ASP A 55 -46.14 -15.26 -21.04
CA ASP A 55 -47.24 -16.09 -20.57
C ASP A 55 -47.74 -16.96 -21.74
N PRO A 56 -47.57 -18.30 -21.74
CA PRO A 56 -48.08 -19.14 -22.81
C PRO A 56 -49.53 -19.50 -22.48
N ALA A 57 -50.41 -18.50 -22.51
CA ALA A 57 -51.83 -18.72 -22.33
C ALA A 57 -52.54 -18.91 -23.68
N ALA A 58 -52.98 -20.16 -23.87
CA ALA A 58 -54.11 -20.61 -24.68
C ALA A 58 -53.94 -20.70 -26.22
N SER A 59 -53.42 -21.84 -26.67
CA SER A 59 -53.96 -22.52 -27.86
C SER A 59 -54.76 -23.75 -27.41
N ASP A 60 -56.09 -23.61 -27.33
CA ASP A 60 -57.04 -24.54 -27.97
C ASP A 60 -58.49 -24.18 -27.60
N GLY A 61 -59.31 -23.94 -28.62
CA GLY A 61 -60.73 -23.63 -28.46
C GLY A 61 -61.38 -23.15 -29.75
N PHE A 62 -61.63 -24.08 -30.67
CA PHE A 62 -62.34 -23.87 -31.93
C PHE A 62 -63.86 -23.65 -31.76
N ALA A 63 -64.40 -22.78 -32.62
CA ALA A 63 -65.80 -22.60 -33.09
C ALA A 63 -66.74 -21.58 -32.39
N GLY A 64 -67.10 -20.54 -33.15
CA GLY A 64 -68.31 -19.74 -32.92
C GLY A 64 -68.38 -18.50 -33.82
N VAL A 65 -69.15 -18.58 -34.90
CA VAL A 65 -69.41 -17.51 -35.89
C VAL A 65 -70.23 -16.36 -35.30
N GLY A 66 -69.85 -15.10 -35.59
CA GLY A 66 -70.81 -13.98 -35.62
C GLY A 66 -70.25 -12.57 -35.37
N GLY A 67 -70.34 -11.68 -36.36
CA GLY A 67 -70.73 -10.28 -36.14
C GLY A 67 -69.68 -9.16 -36.15
N ALA A 68 -69.53 -8.52 -37.32
CA ALA A 68 -69.63 -7.07 -37.55
C ALA A 68 -68.84 -6.01 -36.73
N MET A 69 -67.97 -5.30 -37.48
CA MET A 69 -67.79 -3.83 -37.58
C MET A 69 -66.89 -3.02 -36.62
N SER A 70 -66.10 -2.16 -37.30
CA SER A 70 -65.57 -0.83 -36.92
C SER A 70 -64.38 -0.70 -35.96
N GLY A 71 -63.19 -0.59 -36.55
CA GLY A 71 -62.50 0.71 -36.70
C GLY A 71 -61.82 1.34 -35.48
N ALA A 72 -60.49 1.35 -35.47
CA ALA A 72 -59.68 2.51 -35.11
C ALA A 72 -58.23 2.29 -35.54
N VAL A 73 -57.76 3.17 -36.43
CA VAL A 73 -56.34 3.37 -36.71
C VAL A 73 -55.77 4.13 -35.52
N GLY A 74 -54.73 3.58 -34.90
CA GLY A 74 -53.93 4.24 -33.88
C GLY A 74 -52.53 3.63 -33.92
N GLY A 75 -51.63 4.30 -34.64
CA GLY A 75 -50.24 3.89 -34.77
C GLY A 75 -49.52 3.86 -33.43
N GLY A 76 -48.58 2.93 -33.32
CA GLY A 76 -47.67 2.77 -32.20
C GLY A 76 -46.53 1.85 -32.61
N MET A 77 -45.86 2.17 -33.71
CA MET A 77 -44.48 1.71 -33.91
C MET A 77 -43.62 2.52 -32.94
N ASP A 78 -43.41 2.01 -31.73
CA ASP A 78 -42.34 2.47 -30.82
C ASP A 78 -42.07 1.40 -29.76
N GLY A 79 -41.52 0.26 -30.18
CA GLY A 79 -40.93 -0.73 -29.28
C GLY A 79 -39.41 -0.82 -29.39
N ARG A 80 -38.79 -0.03 -30.28
CA ARG A 80 -37.36 -0.15 -30.63
C ARG A 80 -36.50 1.02 -30.16
N GLY A 81 -37.11 2.08 -29.62
CA GLY A 81 -36.42 3.25 -29.06
C GLY A 81 -36.16 3.20 -27.55
N ASP A 82 -36.84 2.31 -26.82
CA ASP A 82 -36.74 2.23 -25.36
C ASP A 82 -35.52 1.41 -24.90
N ALA A 83 -35.26 0.27 -25.55
CA ALA A 83 -34.15 -0.61 -25.17
C ALA A 83 -32.77 0.05 -25.35
N THR A 84 -32.56 0.81 -26.43
CA THR A 84 -31.29 1.51 -26.69
C THR A 84 -31.08 2.70 -25.77
N ALA A 85 -32.14 3.45 -25.45
CA ALA A 85 -32.10 4.53 -24.46
C ALA A 85 -31.86 3.98 -23.04
N ALA A 86 -32.54 2.89 -22.67
CA ALA A 86 -32.36 2.21 -21.40
C ALA A 86 -30.96 1.57 -21.26
N SER A 87 -30.40 1.04 -22.35
CA SER A 87 -29.02 0.52 -22.35
C SER A 87 -27.98 1.63 -22.25
N GLY A 88 -28.15 2.74 -22.97
CA GLY A 88 -27.32 3.94 -22.78
C GLY A 88 -27.40 4.48 -21.34
N SER A 89 -28.59 4.48 -20.74
CA SER A 89 -28.80 4.88 -19.35
C SER A 89 -28.08 3.96 -18.35
N ARG A 90 -27.90 2.67 -18.66
CA ARG A 90 -27.19 1.72 -17.79
C ARG A 90 -25.68 1.89 -17.85
N LEU A 91 -25.11 2.12 -19.04
CA LEU A 91 -23.70 2.47 -19.17
C LEU A 91 -23.36 3.79 -18.48
N VAL A 92 -24.26 4.78 -18.56
CA VAL A 92 -24.15 6.03 -17.79
C VAL A 92 -24.19 5.72 -16.28
N ALA A 93 -25.11 4.88 -15.81
CA ALA A 93 -25.16 4.50 -14.39
C ALA A 93 -23.88 3.79 -13.90
N VAL A 94 -23.26 2.94 -14.73
CA VAL A 94 -21.97 2.29 -14.40
C VAL A 94 -20.85 3.33 -14.33
N ARG A 95 -20.80 4.26 -15.29
CA ARG A 95 -19.82 5.35 -15.30
C ARG A 95 -19.97 6.25 -14.07
N ASP A 96 -21.19 6.68 -13.78
CA ASP A 96 -21.50 7.52 -12.63
C ASP A 96 -21.15 6.80 -11.32
N ALA A 97 -21.44 5.49 -11.24
CA ALA A 97 -21.06 4.68 -10.09
C ALA A 97 -19.54 4.67 -9.88
N TYR A 98 -18.75 4.45 -10.94
CA TYR A 98 -17.29 4.44 -10.88
C TYR A 98 -16.72 5.81 -10.50
N GLN A 99 -17.20 6.88 -11.13
CA GLN A 99 -16.76 8.24 -10.85
C GLN A 99 -17.07 8.64 -9.41
N ALA A 100 -18.26 8.30 -8.92
CA ALA A 100 -18.72 8.60 -7.57
C ALA A 100 -18.20 7.63 -6.49
N THR A 101 -17.34 6.67 -6.83
CA THR A 101 -16.65 5.81 -5.86
C THR A 101 -15.14 5.87 -6.06
N VAL A 102 -14.62 5.26 -7.14
CA VAL A 102 -13.18 5.08 -7.38
C VAL A 102 -12.50 6.41 -7.67
N MET A 103 -13.05 7.21 -8.60
CA MET A 103 -12.47 8.53 -8.91
C MET A 103 -12.78 9.62 -7.87
N SER A 104 -13.62 9.29 -6.87
CA SER A 104 -13.97 10.20 -5.76
C SER A 104 -13.16 9.92 -4.49
N VAL A 105 -12.19 9.01 -4.54
CA VAL A 105 -11.29 8.73 -3.42
C VAL A 105 -10.44 9.98 -3.12
N PRO A 106 -10.20 10.36 -1.85
CA PRO A 106 -9.61 11.66 -1.51
C PRO A 106 -8.26 11.99 -2.16
N HIS A 107 -7.45 10.98 -2.48
CA HIS A 107 -6.13 11.15 -3.12
C HIS A 107 -6.15 10.98 -4.64
N TYR A 108 -7.30 10.68 -5.25
CA TYR A 108 -7.38 10.28 -6.65
C TYR A 108 -6.88 11.39 -7.59
N GLU A 109 -7.43 12.59 -7.46
CA GLU A 109 -7.08 13.75 -8.29
C GLU A 109 -5.61 14.17 -8.13
N ALA A 110 -5.03 13.97 -6.95
CA ALA A 110 -3.65 14.35 -6.69
C ALA A 110 -2.63 13.33 -7.23
N GLU A 111 -2.97 12.04 -7.28
CA GLU A 111 -2.04 10.97 -7.62
C GLU A 111 -2.19 10.47 -9.06
N TYR A 112 -3.42 10.44 -9.60
CA TYR A 112 -3.69 9.87 -10.92
C TYR A 112 -4.10 10.93 -11.95
N ASP A 113 -5.00 11.84 -11.57
CA ASP A 113 -5.58 12.90 -12.43
C ASP A 113 -5.91 12.44 -13.88
N ASP A 114 -6.45 11.24 -14.02
CA ASP A 114 -6.67 10.61 -15.31
C ASP A 114 -8.16 10.57 -15.71
N THR A 115 -8.39 10.26 -16.99
CA THR A 115 -9.75 10.18 -17.53
C THR A 115 -10.41 8.85 -17.17
N TYR A 116 -11.74 8.81 -17.12
CA TYR A 116 -12.53 7.58 -16.91
C TYR A 116 -12.10 6.41 -17.81
N GLU A 117 -11.90 6.63 -19.11
CA GLU A 117 -11.50 5.56 -20.05
C GLU A 117 -10.13 4.97 -19.72
N ARG A 118 -9.17 5.84 -19.34
CA ARG A 118 -7.81 5.44 -18.95
C ARG A 118 -7.82 4.65 -17.64
N SER A 119 -8.49 5.17 -16.62
CA SER A 119 -8.59 4.54 -15.31
C SER A 119 -9.22 3.15 -15.36
N VAL A 120 -10.35 3.01 -16.09
CA VAL A 120 -11.02 1.72 -16.29
C VAL A 120 -10.14 0.75 -17.09
N ALA A 121 -9.36 1.23 -18.05
CA ALA A 121 -8.45 0.38 -18.82
C ALA A 121 -7.27 -0.13 -17.97
N GLU A 122 -6.75 0.71 -17.07
CA GLU A 122 -5.68 0.32 -16.14
C GLU A 122 -6.18 -0.69 -15.10
N GLU A 123 -7.39 -0.52 -14.57
CA GLU A 123 -7.93 -1.37 -13.49
C GLU A 123 -8.61 -2.66 -13.98
N PHE A 124 -9.28 -2.63 -15.13
CA PHE A 124 -10.09 -3.75 -15.62
C PHE A 124 -9.65 -4.28 -16.99
N GLY A 125 -8.59 -3.72 -17.55
CA GLY A 125 -8.09 -4.08 -18.86
C GLY A 125 -8.79 -3.38 -20.02
N PRO A 126 -8.15 -3.35 -21.20
CA PRO A 126 -8.60 -2.60 -22.36
C PRO A 126 -9.93 -3.12 -22.94
N GLU A 127 -10.23 -4.41 -22.79
CA GLU A 127 -11.46 -5.02 -23.30
C GLU A 127 -12.70 -4.50 -22.57
N ILE A 128 -12.64 -4.43 -21.23
CA ILE A 128 -13.74 -3.91 -20.40
C ILE A 128 -13.88 -2.41 -20.62
N ALA A 129 -12.77 -1.67 -20.70
CA ALA A 129 -12.80 -0.25 -21.01
C ALA A 129 -13.46 0.06 -22.36
N TYR A 130 -13.11 -0.71 -23.40
CA TYR A 130 -13.74 -0.58 -24.71
C TYR A 130 -15.25 -0.86 -24.64
N ALA A 131 -15.64 -1.93 -23.95
CA ALA A 131 -17.05 -2.28 -23.77
C ALA A 131 -17.83 -1.14 -23.08
N LEU A 132 -17.29 -0.57 -22.00
CA LEU A 132 -17.96 0.47 -21.22
C LEU A 132 -18.01 1.85 -21.90
N THR A 133 -17.09 2.13 -22.82
CA THR A 133 -16.96 3.47 -23.43
C THR A 133 -17.41 3.56 -24.88
N ARG A 134 -17.37 2.45 -25.64
CA ARG A 134 -17.63 2.44 -27.10
C ARG A 134 -18.89 1.68 -27.50
N THR A 135 -19.48 0.89 -26.61
CA THR A 135 -20.72 0.17 -26.91
C THR A 135 -21.95 0.94 -26.43
N ASN A 136 -23.10 0.60 -26.98
CA ASN A 136 -24.39 1.18 -26.59
C ASN A 136 -25.26 0.19 -25.80
N CYS A 137 -24.72 -0.95 -25.36
CA CYS A 137 -25.50 -2.05 -24.78
C CYS A 137 -24.78 -2.60 -23.53
N PHE A 138 -25.47 -2.63 -22.38
CA PHE A 138 -24.93 -3.26 -21.16
C PHE A 138 -25.49 -4.68 -21.00
N HIS A 139 -24.82 -5.64 -21.65
CA HIS A 139 -25.18 -7.06 -21.61
C HIS A 139 -24.79 -7.73 -20.28
N GLU A 140 -25.48 -8.81 -19.94
CA GLU A 140 -25.25 -9.60 -18.72
C GLU A 140 -23.82 -10.15 -18.64
N GLU A 141 -23.26 -10.59 -19.77
CA GLU A 141 -21.88 -11.07 -19.84
C GLU A 141 -20.87 -9.98 -19.45
N TYR A 142 -21.06 -8.74 -19.91
CA TYR A 142 -20.21 -7.61 -19.53
C TYR A 142 -20.36 -7.24 -18.06
N LYS A 143 -21.59 -7.33 -17.53
CA LYS A 143 -21.84 -7.13 -16.09
C LYS A 143 -21.10 -8.17 -15.26
N HIS A 144 -21.15 -9.45 -15.64
CA HIS A 144 -20.44 -10.52 -14.94
C HIS A 144 -18.92 -10.31 -15.01
N SER A 145 -18.37 -10.02 -16.19
CA SER A 145 -16.94 -9.73 -16.37
C SER A 145 -16.48 -8.53 -15.55
N LEU A 146 -17.26 -7.44 -15.52
CA LEU A 146 -16.96 -6.26 -14.71
C LEU A 146 -17.01 -6.55 -13.21
N LEU A 147 -18.02 -7.31 -12.75
CA LEU A 147 -18.12 -7.70 -11.33
C LEU A 147 -16.97 -8.61 -10.92
N SER A 148 -16.54 -9.51 -11.80
CA SER A 148 -15.36 -10.37 -11.58
C SER A 148 -14.08 -9.53 -11.54
N ALA A 149 -13.89 -8.61 -12.47
CA ALA A 149 -12.72 -7.72 -12.51
C ALA A 149 -12.67 -6.80 -11.27
N ALA A 150 -13.81 -6.24 -10.86
CA ALA A 150 -13.91 -5.46 -9.63
C ALA A 150 -13.60 -6.28 -8.38
N GLU A 151 -14.00 -7.57 -8.35
CA GLU A 151 -13.65 -8.47 -7.26
C GLU A 151 -12.14 -8.79 -7.24
N THR A 152 -11.54 -9.03 -8.41
CA THR A 152 -10.08 -9.20 -8.52
C THR A 152 -9.35 -7.96 -8.03
N ALA A 153 -9.76 -6.75 -8.42
CA ALA A 153 -9.17 -5.50 -7.95
C ALA A 153 -9.28 -5.30 -6.44
N VAL A 154 -10.36 -5.79 -5.81
CA VAL A 154 -10.50 -5.82 -4.33
C VAL A 154 -9.50 -6.80 -3.70
N GLN A 155 -9.39 -8.01 -4.26
CA GLN A 155 -8.49 -9.05 -3.75
C GLN A 155 -7.01 -8.65 -3.88
N GLU A 156 -6.63 -7.99 -4.98
CA GLU A 156 -5.28 -7.44 -5.17
C GLU A 156 -4.94 -6.40 -4.10
N ARG A 157 -5.88 -5.48 -3.81
CA ARG A 157 -5.71 -4.48 -2.76
C ARG A 157 -5.68 -5.09 -1.37
N GLU A 158 -6.42 -6.17 -1.11
CA GLU A 158 -6.32 -6.94 0.14
C GLU A 158 -4.94 -7.60 0.28
N ALA A 159 -4.45 -8.27 -0.75
CA ALA A 159 -3.12 -8.87 -0.74
C ALA A 159 -2.02 -7.80 -0.55
N PHE A 160 -2.17 -6.63 -1.17
CA PHE A 160 -1.25 -5.51 -0.99
C PHE A 160 -1.31 -4.94 0.44
N LEU A 161 -2.50 -4.82 1.04
CA LEU A 161 -2.64 -4.43 2.44
C LEU A 161 -1.96 -5.41 3.40
N ASP A 162 -2.11 -6.72 3.17
CA ASP A 162 -1.42 -7.73 3.99
C ASP A 162 0.10 -7.58 3.91
N ALA A 163 0.62 -7.26 2.72
CA ALA A 163 2.03 -6.97 2.51
C ALA A 163 2.48 -5.69 3.24
N LEU A 164 1.70 -4.60 3.14
CA LEU A 164 1.94 -3.35 3.86
C LEU A 164 1.89 -3.52 5.38
N GLU A 165 0.96 -4.31 5.90
CA GLU A 165 0.85 -4.57 7.34
C GLU A 165 2.06 -5.35 7.86
N SER A 166 2.51 -6.39 7.13
CA SER A 166 3.76 -7.08 7.45
C SER A 166 4.99 -6.16 7.38
N GLU A 167 5.01 -5.23 6.44
CA GLU A 167 6.09 -4.23 6.32
C GLU A 167 6.09 -3.26 7.50
N ILE A 168 4.93 -2.72 7.88
CA ILE A 168 4.74 -1.87 9.06
C ILE A 168 5.23 -2.58 10.33
N GLU A 169 4.82 -3.84 10.54
CA GLU A 169 5.26 -4.63 11.68
C GLU A 169 6.77 -4.86 11.70
N SER A 170 7.36 -5.10 10.53
CA SER A 170 8.80 -5.28 10.37
C SER A 170 9.56 -4.01 10.78
N VAL A 171 9.13 -2.84 10.29
CA VAL A 171 9.74 -1.54 10.62
C VAL A 171 9.59 -1.21 12.10
N GLU A 172 8.41 -1.38 12.69
CA GLU A 172 8.19 -1.13 14.12
C GLU A 172 9.03 -2.05 15.02
N ARG A 173 9.18 -3.31 14.61
CA ARG A 173 10.01 -4.27 15.34
C ARG A 173 11.49 -3.90 15.26
N ALA A 174 11.98 -3.49 14.10
CA ALA A 174 13.35 -3.01 13.95
C ALA A 174 13.60 -1.77 14.82
N ARG A 175 12.69 -0.79 14.79
CA ARG A 175 12.73 0.40 15.65
C ARG A 175 12.85 0.02 17.13
N SER A 176 11.95 -0.85 17.59
CA SER A 176 11.86 -1.26 19.00
C SER A 176 13.10 -2.03 19.48
N ARG A 177 13.86 -2.64 18.56
CA ARG A 177 15.12 -3.34 18.87
C ARG A 177 16.35 -2.46 18.73
N LEU A 178 16.33 -1.47 17.84
CA LEU A 178 17.43 -0.53 17.68
C LEU A 178 17.46 0.52 18.80
N GLU A 179 16.31 0.89 19.36
CA GLU A 179 16.24 1.91 20.41
C GLU A 179 17.05 1.53 21.67
N PRO A 180 16.90 0.31 22.26
CA PRO A 180 17.75 -0.09 23.38
C PRO A 180 19.24 -0.12 23.06
N ILE A 181 19.61 -0.48 21.81
CA ILE A 181 21.01 -0.51 21.37
C ILE A 181 21.57 0.91 21.34
N ARG A 182 20.82 1.88 20.81
CA ARG A 182 21.21 3.30 20.79
C ARG A 182 21.43 3.83 22.21
N THR A 183 20.49 3.55 23.12
CA THR A 183 20.60 3.93 24.53
C THR A 183 21.84 3.32 25.19
N GLU A 184 22.14 2.05 24.92
CA GLU A 184 23.33 1.39 25.48
C GLU A 184 24.64 1.96 24.89
N ILE A 185 24.66 2.30 23.60
CA ILE A 185 25.81 3.01 22.99
C ILE A 185 26.05 4.33 23.71
N ASP A 186 24.99 5.14 23.92
CA ASP A 186 25.10 6.42 24.61
C ASP A 186 25.59 6.26 26.05
N ALA A 187 25.15 5.20 26.75
CA ALA A 187 25.62 4.87 28.09
C ALA A 187 27.11 4.51 28.11
N ILE A 188 27.57 3.66 27.19
CA ILE A 188 28.99 3.28 27.09
C ILE A 188 29.84 4.48 26.68
N ASP A 189 29.38 5.31 25.73
CA ASP A 189 30.05 6.54 25.33
C ASP A 189 30.23 7.50 26.53
N ALA A 190 29.21 7.65 27.37
CA ALA A 190 29.26 8.45 28.59
C ALA A 190 30.22 7.87 29.63
N GLU A 191 30.26 6.54 29.80
CA GLU A 191 31.20 5.85 30.68
C GLU A 191 32.67 6.04 30.25
N LEU A 192 32.93 6.13 28.94
CA LEU A 192 34.28 6.35 28.40
C LEU A 192 34.75 7.81 28.52
N GLY A 193 33.81 8.75 28.62
CA GLY A 193 34.07 10.19 28.62
C GLY A 193 34.60 10.74 27.29
N ASP A 194 34.57 12.06 27.17
CA ASP A 194 35.23 12.77 26.07
C ASP A 194 36.74 12.71 26.32
N GLY A 195 37.42 11.77 25.66
CA GLY A 195 38.88 11.64 25.70
C GLY A 195 39.64 12.80 25.05
N ASN A 196 39.10 14.02 25.09
CA ASN A 196 39.74 15.22 24.60
C ASN A 196 40.61 15.82 25.71
N PRO A 197 41.94 15.86 25.56
CA PRO A 197 42.81 16.61 26.46
C PRO A 197 42.68 18.09 26.09
N GLY A 198 41.71 18.78 26.69
CA GLY A 198 41.43 20.19 26.39
C GLY A 198 40.98 20.97 27.60
N ASP A 199 41.96 21.56 28.28
CA ASP A 199 41.94 22.93 28.83
C ASP A 199 40.89 23.32 29.89
N ASP A 200 40.49 22.44 30.81
CA ASP A 200 39.76 22.87 32.00
C ASP A 200 40.38 22.27 33.27
N GLU A 201 41.20 23.07 33.96
CA GLU A 201 41.68 22.83 35.32
C GLU A 201 40.55 23.06 36.35
N SER A 202 39.46 22.33 36.17
CA SER A 202 38.39 22.23 37.16
C SER A 202 38.50 20.87 37.84
N GLU A 203 38.98 20.88 39.08
CA GLU A 203 39.19 19.74 39.97
C GLU A 203 37.90 18.95 40.28
N GLY A 204 37.41 18.19 39.31
CA GLY A 204 36.55 17.04 39.53
C GLY A 204 37.26 15.82 38.98
N GLU A 205 37.63 14.87 39.83
CA GLU A 205 38.32 13.62 39.46
C GLU A 205 37.78 13.02 38.15
N LEU A 206 38.43 13.29 37.01
CA LEU A 206 38.22 12.57 35.76
C LEU A 206 38.73 11.15 35.98
N ARG A 207 37.84 10.28 36.46
CA ARG A 207 38.12 8.87 36.67
C ARG A 207 38.36 8.22 35.32
N THR A 208 39.64 8.11 34.93
CA THR A 208 40.04 7.24 33.84
C THR A 208 39.43 5.86 34.09
N PRO A 209 38.66 5.31 33.13
CA PRO A 209 38.01 4.00 33.32
C PRO A 209 39.07 2.94 33.65
N THR A 210 38.78 2.09 34.64
CA THR A 210 39.67 0.98 34.97
C THR A 210 39.71 -0.03 33.82
N PHE A 211 40.79 -0.82 33.72
CA PHE A 211 40.89 -1.86 32.70
C PHE A 211 39.69 -2.81 32.71
N GLY A 212 39.21 -3.21 33.90
CA GLY A 212 38.01 -4.06 34.02
C GLY A 212 36.73 -3.40 33.54
N ALA A 213 36.57 -2.08 33.75
CA ALA A 213 35.44 -1.34 33.20
C ALA A 213 35.51 -1.24 31.67
N LEU A 214 36.70 -1.04 31.10
CA LEU A 214 36.92 -1.03 29.65
C LEU A 214 36.66 -2.40 29.01
N ASP A 215 37.10 -3.49 29.66
CA ASP A 215 36.82 -4.86 29.19
C ASP A 215 35.31 -5.15 29.21
N ALA A 216 34.60 -4.74 30.27
CA ALA A 216 33.14 -4.83 30.33
C ALA A 216 32.45 -4.03 29.22
N CYS A 217 32.92 -2.81 28.92
CA CYS A 217 32.43 -2.01 27.79
C CYS A 217 32.68 -2.70 26.45
N ARG A 218 33.85 -3.33 26.28
CA ARG A 218 34.20 -4.10 25.08
C ARG A 218 33.23 -5.27 24.87
N THR A 219 32.99 -6.07 25.91
CA THR A 219 32.07 -7.21 25.86
C THR A 219 30.65 -6.76 25.53
N ARG A 220 30.15 -5.69 26.18
CA ARG A 220 28.83 -5.13 25.88
C ARG A 220 28.72 -4.67 24.43
N THR A 221 29.69 -3.90 23.94
CA THR A 221 29.70 -3.41 22.55
C THR A 221 29.73 -4.57 21.54
N ALA A 222 30.45 -5.65 21.84
CA ALA A 222 30.45 -6.85 21.00
C ALA A 222 29.08 -7.54 20.95
N ALA A 223 28.38 -7.65 22.09
CA ALA A 223 27.02 -8.19 22.14
C ALA A 223 26.05 -7.31 21.33
N LEU A 224 26.12 -5.98 21.46
CA LEU A 224 25.29 -5.05 20.68
C LEU A 224 25.49 -5.17 19.17
N ARG A 225 26.71 -5.49 18.72
CA ARG A 225 26.98 -5.76 17.29
C ARG A 225 26.26 -7.01 16.82
N GLU A 226 26.30 -8.10 17.60
CA GLU A 226 25.57 -9.32 17.28
C GLU A 226 24.05 -9.06 17.22
N ASP A 227 23.53 -8.23 18.13
CA ASP A 227 22.14 -7.80 18.12
C ASP A 227 21.76 -7.06 16.82
N CYS A 228 22.63 -6.17 16.34
CA CYS A 228 22.46 -5.48 15.05
C CYS A 228 22.43 -6.45 13.88
N ASP A 229 23.35 -7.42 13.84
CA ASP A 229 23.40 -8.45 12.79
C ASP A 229 22.11 -9.29 12.77
N ARG A 230 21.57 -9.64 13.95
CA ARG A 230 20.29 -10.35 14.04
C ARG A 230 19.12 -9.51 13.54
N ILE A 231 19.14 -8.19 13.73
CA ILE A 231 18.12 -7.28 13.18
C ILE A 231 18.23 -7.23 11.65
N ALA A 232 19.43 -7.03 11.10
CA ALA A 232 19.68 -7.02 9.66
C ALA A 232 19.26 -8.33 8.99
N ALA A 233 19.71 -9.48 9.51
CA ALA A 233 19.38 -10.79 8.97
C ALA A 233 17.87 -11.06 9.00
N ARG A 234 17.18 -10.61 10.07
CA ARG A 234 15.71 -10.71 10.12
C ARG A 234 15.06 -9.82 9.06
N ARG A 235 15.54 -8.59 8.88
CA ARG A 235 15.01 -7.67 7.88
C ARG A 235 15.16 -8.25 6.47
N GLN A 236 16.33 -8.80 6.14
CA GLN A 236 16.57 -9.44 4.85
C GLN A 236 15.63 -10.61 4.59
N ARG A 237 15.31 -11.43 5.61
CA ARG A 237 14.30 -12.50 5.48
C ARG A 237 12.91 -11.97 5.17
N VAL A 238 12.52 -10.83 5.75
CA VAL A 238 11.23 -10.20 5.46
C VAL A 238 11.18 -9.69 4.02
N LEU A 239 12.25 -9.03 3.55
CA LEU A 239 12.36 -8.56 2.17
C LEU A 239 12.23 -9.72 1.17
N ALA A 240 12.96 -10.82 1.39
CA ALA A 240 12.86 -12.01 0.56
C ALA A 240 11.47 -12.68 0.62
N ASP A 241 10.70 -12.47 1.70
CA ASP A 241 9.34 -12.97 1.80
C ASP A 241 8.34 -12.12 1.01
N HIS A 242 8.50 -10.79 1.03
CA HIS A 242 7.71 -9.88 0.21
C HIS A 242 7.91 -10.14 -1.28
N GLU A 243 9.17 -10.27 -1.71
CA GLU A 243 9.52 -10.62 -3.09
C GLU A 243 8.78 -11.89 -3.54
N ARG A 244 8.80 -12.96 -2.72
CA ARG A 244 8.08 -14.21 -3.04
C ARG A 244 6.56 -14.08 -3.07
N ARG A 245 5.97 -13.24 -2.21
CA ARG A 245 4.50 -13.08 -2.12
C ARG A 245 3.94 -12.19 -3.22
N LEU A 246 4.68 -11.16 -3.62
CA LEU A 246 4.24 -10.16 -4.60
C LEU A 246 4.70 -10.48 -6.04
N ALA A 247 5.65 -11.41 -6.24
CA ALA A 247 6.08 -11.90 -7.56
C ALA A 247 4.99 -12.63 -8.39
N LEU A 248 3.71 -12.50 -8.04
CA LEU A 248 2.60 -12.89 -8.91
C LEU A 248 2.41 -11.91 -10.09
N GLY A 249 3.21 -10.83 -10.15
CA GLY A 249 3.50 -10.01 -11.33
C GLY A 249 4.91 -9.42 -11.19
N ASP A 250 5.68 -9.38 -12.27
CA ASP A 250 7.15 -9.14 -12.28
C ASP A 250 7.59 -7.69 -12.00
N GLU A 251 6.76 -6.84 -11.37
CA GLU A 251 6.96 -5.37 -11.44
C GLU A 251 7.02 -4.62 -10.10
N LEU A 252 6.66 -5.20 -8.95
CA LEU A 252 6.57 -4.42 -7.70
C LEU A 252 7.53 -4.89 -6.59
N ASP A 253 8.67 -4.22 -6.45
CA ASP A 253 9.47 -4.27 -5.21
C ASP A 253 8.79 -3.36 -4.16
N LEU A 254 8.21 -3.98 -3.12
CA LEU A 254 7.41 -3.26 -2.11
C LEU A 254 8.16 -2.10 -1.44
N PRO A 255 9.42 -2.25 -0.97
CA PRO A 255 10.18 -1.15 -0.40
C PRO A 255 10.51 -0.05 -1.42
N GLU A 256 10.83 -0.40 -2.66
CA GLU A 256 11.09 0.60 -3.71
C GLU A 256 9.86 1.46 -3.96
N TYR A 257 8.68 0.85 -4.05
CA TYR A 257 7.41 1.56 -4.16
C TYR A 257 7.09 2.39 -2.91
N CYS A 258 7.11 1.79 -1.72
CA CYS A 258 6.71 2.46 -0.48
C CYS A 258 7.63 3.61 -0.07
N TYR A 259 8.91 3.54 -0.44
CA TYR A 259 9.94 4.47 -0.03
C TYR A 259 10.50 5.32 -1.16
N GLN A 260 9.84 5.36 -2.32
CA GLN A 260 10.25 6.18 -3.48
C GLN A 260 10.39 7.67 -3.16
N LYS A 261 9.68 8.17 -2.13
CA LYS A 261 9.73 9.56 -1.67
C LYS A 261 10.85 9.82 -0.65
N LEU A 262 11.57 8.78 -0.23
CA LEU A 262 12.67 8.85 0.72
C LEU A 262 14.02 8.77 -0.01
N GLU A 263 15.06 9.30 0.64
CA GLU A 263 16.43 9.21 0.11
C GLU A 263 17.01 7.78 0.19
N VAL A 264 16.38 6.88 0.95
CA VAL A 264 16.88 5.53 1.23
C VAL A 264 15.79 4.49 0.94
N THR A 265 16.07 3.58 0.00
CA THR A 265 15.18 2.48 -0.40
C THR A 265 14.98 1.44 0.70
N TYR A 266 15.99 1.23 1.56
CA TYR A 266 15.92 0.29 2.67
C TYR A 266 16.17 0.97 4.03
N PRO A 267 15.19 1.77 4.55
CA PRO A 267 15.35 2.60 5.74
C PRO A 267 15.84 1.85 6.98
N VAL A 268 15.35 0.62 7.18
CA VAL A 268 15.75 -0.23 8.31
C VAL A 268 17.21 -0.67 8.18
N LEU A 269 17.64 -1.10 7.00
CA LEU A 269 19.03 -1.55 6.79
C LEU A 269 19.99 -0.36 6.90
N GLY A 270 19.61 0.82 6.38
CA GLY A 270 20.37 2.05 6.58
C GLY A 270 20.51 2.43 8.05
N ALA A 271 19.42 2.33 8.84
CA ALA A 271 19.47 2.58 10.28
C ALA A 271 20.35 1.57 11.03
N VAL A 272 20.30 0.28 10.68
CA VAL A 272 21.18 -0.74 11.26
C VAL A 272 22.65 -0.44 10.92
N GLY A 273 22.94 -0.07 9.67
CA GLY A 273 24.29 0.32 9.24
C GLY A 273 24.84 1.49 10.05
N ALA A 274 24.05 2.56 10.22
CA ALA A 274 24.44 3.72 11.03
C ALA A 274 24.71 3.37 12.50
N VAL A 275 23.94 2.45 13.10
CA VAL A 275 24.19 1.95 14.45
C VAL A 275 25.45 1.08 14.49
N GLY A 276 25.67 0.25 13.47
CA GLY A 276 26.88 -0.55 13.29
C GLY A 276 28.15 0.31 13.25
N ASP A 277 28.13 1.39 12.47
CA ASP A 277 29.24 2.35 12.37
C ASP A 277 29.57 2.99 13.72
N ARG A 278 28.55 3.35 14.51
CA ARG A 278 28.73 3.87 15.88
C ARG A 278 29.37 2.83 16.79
N LEU A 279 28.93 1.57 16.74
CA LEU A 279 29.51 0.47 17.52
C LEU A 279 30.96 0.19 17.13
N GLU A 280 31.31 0.29 15.85
CA GLU A 280 32.70 0.17 15.39
C GLU A 280 33.58 1.31 15.90
N ALA A 281 33.11 2.56 15.81
CA ALA A 281 33.82 3.71 16.35
C ALA A 281 34.03 3.58 17.87
N LEU A 282 32.99 3.13 18.59
CA LEU A 282 33.03 2.87 20.03
C LEU A 282 34.06 1.80 20.39
N MET A 283 34.06 0.68 19.65
CA MET A 283 35.03 -0.39 19.85
C MET A 283 36.48 0.12 19.70
N ARG A 284 36.76 0.90 18.66
CA ARG A 284 38.09 1.49 18.44
C ARG A 284 38.50 2.43 19.57
N ARG A 285 37.56 3.20 20.13
CA ARG A 285 37.81 4.07 21.30
C ARG A 285 38.16 3.25 22.54
N ILE A 286 37.40 2.19 22.83
CA ILE A 286 37.65 1.28 23.95
C ILE A 286 39.03 0.65 23.83
N GLU A 287 39.36 0.08 22.67
CA GLU A 287 40.66 -0.55 22.43
C GLU A 287 41.83 0.43 22.61
N LYS A 288 41.66 1.69 22.16
CA LYS A 288 42.65 2.75 22.36
C LYS A 288 42.79 3.14 23.84
N ALA A 289 41.70 3.18 24.60
CA ALA A 289 41.73 3.45 26.04
C ALA A 289 42.40 2.30 26.80
N MET A 290 42.11 1.04 26.46
CA MET A 290 42.76 -0.13 27.05
C MET A 290 44.26 -0.11 26.84
N ALA A 291 44.71 0.21 25.62
CA ALA A 291 46.13 0.31 25.29
C ALA A 291 46.88 1.42 26.05
N ARG A 292 46.16 2.45 26.55
CA ARG A 292 46.73 3.51 27.40
C ARG A 292 46.73 3.17 28.89
N ALA A 293 45.88 2.22 29.30
CA ALA A 293 45.75 1.76 30.68
C ALA A 293 46.68 0.57 31.02
N CYS A 294 47.33 -0.02 30.00
CA CYS A 294 48.40 -1.01 30.13
C CYS A 294 49.78 -0.34 30.19
#